data_AF-A0A9D0GBS3-F1
#
_entry.id   AF-A0A9D0GBS3-F1
#
_cell.length_a   1.000
_cell.length_b   1.000
_cell.length_c   1.000
_cell.angle_alpha   90.00
_cell.angle_beta   90.00
_cell.angle_gamma   90.00
#
_symmetry.space_group_name_H-M   'P 1'
#
loop_
_entity.id
_entity.type
_entity.pdbx_description
1 polymer ?
#
loop_
_entity_poly.entity_id
_entity_poly.type
_entity_poly.pdbx_seq_one_letter_code
_entity_poly.pdbx_strand_id
1 'polypeptide(L)'
;MDKQEEGVRKTLSKRINWVMLLVLSVLTVITVSSFLRAWRIQQALRRDVEELEPLLTTALAQQKALEATLAYVQTDAYVESWAKGRAKMTLPGETLVIPVFVGATPTPASTPLSLPPATPTPEPSVSPFARWWQALLGQ
;
A
#
# COMPACT_ATOMS: atom_id res chain seq x y z
N MET A 1 2.30 57.70 -61.97
CA MET A 1 1.55 56.87 -60.99
C MET A 1 2.30 55.60 -60.54
N ASP A 2 3.31 55.11 -61.27
CA ASP A 2 3.89 53.78 -61.04
C ASP A 2 4.64 53.58 -59.70
N LYS A 3 5.37 54.60 -59.22
CA LYS A 3 6.15 54.50 -57.97
C LYS A 3 5.30 54.35 -56.69
N GLN A 4 4.04 54.77 -56.71
CA GLN A 4 3.14 54.62 -55.55
C GLN A 4 2.68 53.16 -55.42
N GLU A 5 2.51 52.43 -56.54
CA GLU A 5 2.08 51.04 -56.52
C GLU A 5 3.15 50.10 -55.95
N GLU A 6 4.43 50.34 -56.25
CA GLU A 6 5.52 49.51 -55.74
C GLU A 6 5.68 49.60 -54.21
N GLY A 7 5.49 50.79 -53.63
CA GLY A 7 5.56 51.01 -52.19
C GLY A 7 4.46 50.26 -51.43
N VAL A 8 3.24 50.24 -51.98
CA VAL A 8 2.11 49.51 -51.40
C VAL A 8 2.34 48.00 -51.48
N ARG A 9 2.78 47.47 -52.63
CA ARG A 9 3.08 46.03 -52.81
C ARG A 9 4.19 45.54 -51.88
N LYS A 10 5.22 46.37 -51.64
CA LYS A 10 6.32 46.05 -50.73
C LYS A 10 5.90 46.02 -49.25
N THR A 11 5.00 46.92 -48.84
CA THR A 11 4.44 46.89 -47.48
C THR A 11 3.43 45.76 -47.28
N LEU A 12 2.66 45.43 -48.31
CA LEU A 12 1.70 44.32 -48.29
C LEU A 12 2.40 42.96 -48.17
N SER A 13 3.43 42.70 -48.98
CA SER A 13 4.24 41.47 -48.90
C SER A 13 4.97 41.34 -47.56
N LYS A 14 5.47 42.46 -47.00
CA LYS A 14 6.08 42.47 -45.67
C LYS A 14 5.09 42.12 -44.56
N ARG A 15 3.85 42.64 -44.64
CA ARG A 15 2.76 42.29 -43.70
C ARG A 15 2.36 40.82 -43.82
N ILE A 16 2.24 40.31 -45.05
CA ILE A 16 1.90 38.90 -45.31
C ILE A 16 2.97 37.96 -44.78
N ASN A 17 4.25 38.26 -45.00
CA ASN A 17 5.36 37.48 -44.45
C ASN A 17 5.37 37.49 -42.91
N TRP A 18 5.07 38.63 -42.29
CA TRP A 18 4.95 38.73 -40.83
C TRP A 18 3.79 37.89 -40.28
N VAL A 19 2.65 37.89 -40.96
CA VAL A 19 1.50 37.05 -40.59
C VAL A 19 1.84 35.56 -40.79
N MET A 20 2.53 35.20 -41.87
CA MET A 20 2.97 33.82 -42.13
C MET A 20 3.94 33.34 -41.05
N LEU A 21 4.90 34.16 -40.63
CA LEU A 21 5.82 33.87 -39.53
C LEU A 21 5.09 33.75 -38.18
N LEU A 22 4.10 34.61 -37.93
CA LEU A 22 3.28 34.54 -36.72
C LEU A 22 2.49 33.22 -36.68
N VAL A 23 1.82 32.85 -37.77
CA VAL A 23 1.08 31.58 -37.90
C VAL A 23 2.00 30.38 -37.71
N LEU A 24 3.18 30.39 -38.33
CA LEU A 24 4.17 29.32 -38.17
C LEU A 24 4.67 29.21 -36.72
N SER A 25 4.92 30.34 -36.07
CA SER A 25 5.31 30.39 -34.66
C SER A 25 4.22 29.84 -33.75
N VAL A 26 2.96 30.19 -34.00
CA VAL A 26 1.82 29.69 -33.23
C VAL A 26 1.64 28.19 -33.40
N LEU A 27 1.75 27.68 -34.63
CA LEU A 27 1.68 26.25 -34.91
C LEU A 27 2.79 25.49 -34.18
N THR A 28 4.01 26.04 -34.19
CA THR A 28 5.16 25.47 -33.46
C THR A 28 4.89 25.40 -31.96
N VAL A 29 4.39 26.48 -31.35
CA VAL A 29 4.04 26.52 -29.92
C VAL A 29 2.95 25.49 -29.57
N ILE A 30 1.93 25.33 -30.43
CA ILE A 30 0.87 24.33 -30.23
C ILE A 30 1.47 22.92 -30.22
N THR A 31 2.32 22.57 -31.19
CA THR A 31 2.95 21.25 -31.26
C THR A 31 3.91 20.96 -30.09
N VAL A 32 4.64 21.96 -29.61
CA VAL A 32 5.50 21.81 -28.42
C VAL A 32 4.65 21.65 -27.15
N SER A 33 3.52 22.36 -27.06
CA SER A 33 2.62 22.27 -25.91
C SER A 33 1.93 20.91 -25.78
N SER A 34 1.56 20.27 -26.90
CA SER A 34 0.97 18.92 -26.91
C SER A 34 2.01 17.88 -26.51
N PHE A 35 3.27 18.05 -26.96
CA PHE A 35 4.39 17.19 -26.58
C PHE A 35 4.71 17.29 -25.08
N LEU A 36 4.72 18.50 -24.51
CA LEU A 36 4.92 18.72 -23.07
C LEU A 36 3.80 18.10 -22.22
N ARG A 37 2.54 18.14 -22.69
CA ARG A 37 1.42 17.47 -22.02
C ARG A 37 1.55 15.95 -22.06
N ALA A 38 1.88 15.39 -23.21
CA ALA A 38 2.12 13.95 -23.37
C ALA A 38 3.26 13.45 -22.46
N TRP A 39 4.34 14.23 -22.35
CA TRP A 39 5.47 13.92 -21.47
C TRP A 39 5.09 13.91 -19.99
N ARG A 40 4.28 14.88 -19.54
CA ARG A 40 3.78 14.91 -18.15
C ARG A 40 2.88 13.73 -17.83
N ILE A 41 2.04 13.31 -18.78
CA ILE A 41 1.16 12.14 -18.62
C ILE A 41 1.99 10.85 -18.55
N GLN A 42 3.02 10.69 -19.38
CA GLN A 42 3.93 9.53 -19.30
C GLN A 42 4.70 9.47 -17.98
N GLN A 43 5.07 10.60 -17.40
CA GLN A 43 5.77 10.64 -16.12
C GLN A 43 4.84 10.36 -14.93
N ALA A 44 3.59 10.82 -15.00
CA ALA A 44 2.57 10.53 -13.98
C ALA A 44 2.21 9.04 -13.97
N LEU A 45 2.04 8.43 -15.15
CA LEU A 45 1.73 7.00 -15.28
C LEU A 45 2.83 6.09 -14.72
N ARG A 46 4.10 6.51 -14.77
CA ARG A 46 5.22 5.75 -14.18
C ARG A 46 5.19 5.77 -12.65
N ARG A 47 4.78 6.89 -12.04
CA ARG A 47 4.67 6.98 -10.57
C ARG A 47 3.51 6.16 -10.04
N ASP A 48 2.39 6.16 -10.75
CA ASP A 48 1.23 5.35 -10.36
C ASP A 48 1.57 3.85 -10.47
N VAL A 49 2.31 3.42 -11.49
CA VAL A 49 2.73 2.01 -11.62
C VAL A 49 3.74 1.59 -10.54
N GLU A 50 4.69 2.45 -10.17
CA GLU A 50 5.66 2.17 -9.10
C GLU A 50 5.00 2.02 -7.71
N GLU A 51 3.88 2.70 -7.47
CA GLU A 51 3.14 2.59 -6.20
C GLU A 51 2.17 1.40 -6.18
N LEU A 52 1.59 1.02 -7.33
CA LEU A 52 0.64 -0.08 -7.41
C LEU A 52 1.29 -1.47 -7.49
N GLU A 53 2.50 -1.62 -8.05
CA GLU A 53 3.22 -2.90 -8.07
C GLU A 53 3.46 -3.53 -6.68
N PRO A 54 3.98 -2.81 -5.67
CA PRO A 54 4.24 -3.41 -4.36
C PRO A 54 2.93 -3.81 -3.64
N LEU A 55 1.84 -3.07 -3.86
CA LEU A 55 0.54 -3.40 -3.28
C LEU A 55 -0.07 -4.66 -3.92
N LEU A 56 0.07 -4.82 -5.24
CA LEU A 56 -0.42 -6.00 -5.93
C LEU A 56 0.37 -7.26 -5.55
N THR A 57 1.69 -7.14 -5.46
CA THR A 57 2.56 -8.27 -5.09
C THR A 57 2.34 -8.71 -3.65
N THR A 58 2.18 -7.78 -2.71
CA THR A 58 1.87 -8.09 -1.30
C THR A 58 0.48 -8.73 -1.17
N ALA A 59 -0.53 -8.21 -1.86
CA ALA A 59 -1.87 -8.80 -1.85
C ALA A 59 -1.89 -10.23 -2.40
N LEU A 60 -1.21 -10.49 -3.53
CA LEU A 60 -1.10 -11.83 -4.11
C LEU A 60 -0.32 -12.80 -3.22
N ALA A 61 0.74 -12.32 -2.55
CA ALA A 61 1.48 -13.13 -1.60
C ALA A 61 0.62 -13.52 -0.39
N GLN A 62 -0.17 -12.58 0.13
CA GLN A 62 -1.13 -12.85 1.22
C GLN A 62 -2.18 -13.86 0.77
N GLN A 63 -2.80 -13.67 -0.40
CA GLN A 63 -3.79 -14.61 -0.93
C GLN A 63 -3.23 -16.03 -0.98
N LYS A 64 -2.03 -16.22 -1.55
CA LYS A 64 -1.39 -17.55 -1.61
C LYS A 64 -1.11 -18.14 -0.22
N ALA A 65 -0.68 -17.31 0.74
CA ALA A 65 -0.45 -17.76 2.10
C ALA A 65 -1.74 -18.19 2.81
N LEU A 66 -2.84 -17.45 2.61
CA LEU A 66 -4.15 -17.81 3.12
C LEU A 66 -4.69 -19.08 2.48
N GLU A 67 -4.55 -19.24 1.15
CA GLU A 67 -4.94 -20.45 0.43
C GLU A 67 -4.15 -21.68 0.92
N ALA A 68 -2.84 -21.54 1.13
CA ALA A 68 -2.01 -22.61 1.69
C ALA A 68 -2.43 -22.98 3.11
N THR A 69 -2.77 -21.98 3.93
CA THR A 69 -3.27 -22.20 5.30
C THR A 69 -4.62 -22.90 5.28
N LEU A 70 -5.54 -22.47 4.41
CA LEU A 70 -6.83 -23.12 4.23
C LEU A 70 -6.68 -24.57 3.77
N ALA A 71 -5.78 -24.84 2.83
CA ALA A 71 -5.50 -26.20 2.38
C ALA A 71 -4.97 -27.07 3.53
N TYR A 72 -4.03 -26.55 4.32
CA TYR A 72 -3.47 -27.26 5.47
C TYR A 72 -4.53 -27.56 6.55
N VAL A 73 -5.34 -26.56 6.92
CA VAL A 73 -6.39 -26.71 7.95
C VAL A 73 -7.46 -27.73 7.54
N GLN A 74 -7.68 -27.94 6.25
CA GLN A 74 -8.61 -28.95 5.72
C GLN A 74 -8.04 -30.38 5.72
N THR A 75 -6.76 -30.57 6.03
CA THR A 75 -6.15 -31.92 6.07
C THR A 75 -6.49 -32.67 7.34
N ASP A 76 -6.63 -34.01 7.23
CA ASP A 76 -6.84 -34.89 8.39
C ASP A 76 -5.72 -34.80 9.43
N ALA A 77 -4.48 -34.53 9.00
CA ALA A 77 -3.35 -34.33 9.87
C ALA A 77 -3.55 -33.12 10.81
N TYR A 78 -4.13 -32.03 10.30
CA TYR A 78 -4.49 -30.89 11.13
C TYR A 78 -5.61 -31.25 12.11
N VAL A 79 -6.64 -31.97 11.66
CA VAL A 79 -7.74 -32.43 12.52
C VAL A 79 -7.22 -33.29 13.67
N GLU A 80 -6.32 -34.23 13.41
CA GLU A 80 -5.71 -35.07 14.43
C GLU A 80 -4.90 -34.24 15.44
N SER A 81 -4.04 -33.33 14.95
CA SER A 81 -3.24 -32.47 15.82
C SER A 81 -4.08 -31.55 16.70
N TRP A 82 -5.18 -31.03 16.16
CA TRP A 82 -6.14 -30.19 16.90
C TRP A 82 -6.92 -31.02 17.90
N ALA A 83 -7.39 -32.21 17.50
CA ALA A 83 -8.13 -33.13 18.37
C ALA A 83 -7.28 -33.54 19.59
N LYS A 84 -6.02 -33.92 19.36
CA LYS A 84 -5.08 -34.31 20.43
C LYS A 84 -4.67 -33.13 21.31
N GLY A 85 -4.28 -32.01 20.72
CA GLY A 85 -3.71 -30.87 21.45
C GLY A 85 -4.74 -29.95 22.11
N ARG A 86 -5.80 -29.59 21.38
CA ARG A 86 -6.83 -28.63 21.85
C ARG A 86 -8.01 -29.33 22.49
N ALA A 87 -8.53 -30.38 21.85
CA ALA A 87 -9.72 -31.08 22.34
C ALA A 87 -9.42 -32.21 23.34
N LYS A 88 -8.14 -32.57 23.54
CA LYS A 88 -7.69 -33.71 24.36
C LYS A 88 -8.38 -35.03 23.98
N MET A 89 -8.80 -35.13 22.72
CA MET A 89 -9.39 -36.34 22.15
C MET A 89 -8.28 -37.31 21.75
N THR A 90 -8.51 -38.59 21.98
CA THR A 90 -7.58 -39.69 21.64
C THR A 90 -8.26 -40.65 20.69
N LEU A 91 -7.48 -41.32 19.84
CA LEU A 91 -8.02 -42.36 18.98
C LEU A 91 -8.52 -43.54 19.82
N PRO A 92 -9.52 -44.31 19.34
CA PRO A 92 -9.97 -45.52 20.03
C PRO A 92 -8.79 -46.49 20.20
N GLY A 93 -8.40 -46.73 21.46
CA GLY A 93 -7.25 -47.57 21.84
C GLY A 93 -5.98 -46.81 22.26
N GLU A 94 -5.93 -45.49 22.12
CA GLU A 94 -4.81 -44.64 22.54
C GLU A 94 -5.07 -44.11 23.96
N THR A 95 -4.08 -44.16 24.85
CA THR A 95 -4.23 -43.73 26.27
C THR A 95 -3.62 -42.34 26.46
N LEU A 96 -4.45 -41.35 26.84
CA LEU A 96 -3.99 -40.00 27.16
C LEU A 96 -3.22 -40.00 28.49
N VAL A 97 -1.89 -40.00 28.44
CA VAL A 97 -1.05 -39.83 29.64
C VAL A 97 -0.90 -38.34 29.93
N ILE A 98 -1.65 -37.85 30.93
CA ILE A 98 -1.45 -36.52 31.50
C ILE A 98 -0.45 -36.68 32.65
N PRO A 99 0.80 -36.20 32.53
CA PRO A 99 1.75 -36.27 33.64
C PRO A 99 1.25 -35.38 34.78
N VAL A 100 0.81 -36.02 35.86
CA VAL A 100 0.55 -35.35 37.13
C VAL A 100 1.87 -35.34 37.91
N PHE A 101 2.49 -34.18 38.06
CA PHE A 101 3.67 -34.01 38.90
C PHE A 101 3.27 -34.13 40.38
N VAL A 102 3.22 -35.36 40.91
CA VAL A 102 3.14 -35.63 42.35
C VAL A 102 4.54 -35.60 42.95
N GLY A 103 5.04 -34.41 43.23
CA GLY A 103 6.40 -34.26 43.76
C GLY A 103 6.89 -32.84 43.87
N ALA A 104 6.08 -31.92 44.37
CA ALA A 104 6.65 -30.73 45.00
C ALA A 104 7.03 -31.12 46.44
N THR A 105 8.27 -31.57 46.63
CA THR A 105 8.95 -31.35 47.92
C THR A 105 8.75 -29.87 48.28
N PRO A 106 8.39 -29.49 49.52
CA PRO A 106 8.29 -28.07 49.87
C PRO A 106 9.65 -27.44 49.65
N THR A 107 9.81 -26.73 48.53
CA THR A 107 10.90 -25.80 48.33
C THR A 107 10.75 -24.77 49.43
N PRO A 108 11.82 -24.41 50.19
CA PRO A 108 11.72 -23.36 51.20
C PRO A 108 11.06 -22.15 50.55
N ALA A 109 9.95 -21.70 51.16
CA ALA A 109 9.20 -20.57 50.69
C ALA A 109 10.15 -19.39 50.56
N SER A 110 10.50 -19.05 49.32
CA SER A 110 11.28 -17.86 49.03
C SER A 110 10.45 -16.69 49.52
N THR A 111 11.04 -15.88 50.39
CA THR A 111 10.51 -14.61 50.90
C THR A 111 9.78 -13.88 49.76
N PRO A 112 8.56 -13.35 49.97
CA PRO A 112 7.85 -12.65 48.92
C PRO A 112 8.72 -11.49 48.43
N LEU A 113 9.22 -11.61 47.20
CA LEU A 113 9.84 -10.50 46.50
C LEU A 113 8.77 -9.42 46.42
N SER A 114 9.02 -8.25 47.03
CA SER A 114 8.15 -7.09 46.87
C SER A 114 7.93 -6.87 45.38
N LEU A 115 6.67 -7.01 44.96
CA LEU A 115 6.28 -6.74 43.58
C LEU A 115 6.67 -5.28 43.27
N PRO A 116 7.44 -5.02 42.20
CA PRO A 116 7.69 -3.64 41.79
C PRO A 116 6.33 -2.93 41.60
N PRO A 117 6.24 -1.63 41.92
CA PRO A 117 5.00 -0.89 41.75
C PRO A 117 4.47 -1.09 40.33
N ALA A 118 3.18 -1.38 40.22
CA ALA A 118 2.51 -1.61 38.95
C ALA A 118 2.89 -0.47 37.99
N THR A 119 3.54 -0.84 36.88
CA THR A 119 3.77 0.11 35.79
C THR A 119 2.40 0.63 35.37
N PRO A 120 2.17 1.95 35.31
CA PRO A 120 0.89 2.48 34.88
C PRO A 120 0.58 1.88 33.51
N THR A 121 -0.58 1.24 33.40
CA THR A 121 -1.14 0.78 32.13
C THR A 121 -1.05 1.95 31.16
N PRO A 122 -0.30 1.84 30.05
CA PRO A 122 -0.28 2.90 29.06
C PRO A 122 -1.72 3.12 28.59
N GLU A 123 -2.19 4.36 28.68
CA GLU A 123 -3.47 4.74 28.09
C GLU A 123 -3.51 4.22 26.64
N PRO A 124 -4.67 3.76 26.15
CA PRO A 124 -4.80 3.29 24.79
C PRO A 124 -4.42 4.43 23.84
N SER A 125 -3.19 4.39 23.35
CA SER A 125 -2.68 5.35 22.39
C SER A 125 -3.48 5.15 21.11
N VAL A 126 -4.42 6.05 20.84
CA VAL A 126 -5.18 6.06 19.61
C VAL A 126 -4.18 6.10 18.45
N SER A 127 -4.28 5.13 17.54
CA SER A 127 -3.35 5.04 16.42
C SER A 127 -3.41 6.34 15.60
N PRO A 128 -2.28 6.81 15.04
CA PRO A 128 -2.26 8.04 14.23
C PRO A 128 -3.22 7.95 13.03
N PHE A 129 -3.49 6.76 12.52
CA PHE A 129 -4.48 6.52 11.46
C PHE A 129 -5.93 6.77 11.93
N ALA A 130 -6.30 6.30 13.13
CA ALA A 130 -7.62 6.54 13.68
C ALA A 130 -7.91 8.03 13.91
N ARG A 131 -6.89 8.80 14.30
CA ARG A 131 -6.99 10.26 14.44
C ARG A 131 -7.26 10.97 13.10
N TRP A 132 -6.58 10.56 12.03
CA TRP A 132 -6.82 11.10 10.70
C TRP A 132 -8.23 10.76 10.20
N TRP A 133 -8.70 9.54 10.48
CA TRP A 133 -10.05 9.11 10.13
C TRP A 133 -11.11 9.98 10.83
N GLN A 134 -10.99 10.19 12.15
CA GLN A 134 -11.90 11.05 12.91
C GLN A 134 -11.96 12.49 12.36
N ALA A 135 -10.82 13.06 11.99
CA ALA A 135 -10.77 14.39 11.37
C ALA A 135 -11.51 14.46 10.02
N LEU A 136 -11.57 13.35 9.28
CA LEU A 136 -12.28 13.25 8.01
C LEU A 136 -13.79 13.03 8.17
N LEU A 137 -14.21 12.33 9.23
CA LEU A 137 -15.62 12.04 9.53
C LEU A 137 -16.28 13.06 10.47
N GLY A 138 -15.53 14.00 11.03
CA GLY A 138 -16.05 15.14 11.80
C GLY A 138 -16.67 14.75 13.16
N GLN A 139 -16.07 13.81 13.88
CA GLN A 139 -16.38 13.51 15.29
C GLN A 139 -15.29 14.09 16.20
#